data_AF-A0A1I3F8S4-F1
#
_entry.id   AF-A0A1I3F8S4-F1
#
_cell.length_a   1.000
_cell.length_b   1.000
_cell.length_c   1.000
_cell.angle_alpha   90.00
_cell.angle_beta   90.00
_cell.angle_gamma   90.00
#
_symmetry.space_group_name_H-M   'P 1'
#
loop_
_entity.id
_entity.type
_entity.pdbx_description
1 polymer ?
#
loop_
_entity_poly.entity_id
_entity_poly.type
_entity_poly.pdbx_seq_one_letter_code
_entity_poly.pdbx_strand_id
1 'polypeptide(L)'
;MLLQGARGRAWLGEAPSSPCGQAGQKRPLLPKHVWSIRVRLEMADNRRDLALFNMAIDSKLRGCDLVCLKVRDVFAAGRVKERTSVTQSKTGKPVRFEITETTRQSLVSIGIQTGPLIGVQK
;
A
#
# COMPACT_ATOMS: atom_id res chain seq x y z
N MET A 1 16.74 59.18 -25.29
CA MET A 1 17.65 59.10 -24.14
C MET A 1 16.81 58.85 -22.88
N LEU A 2 17.02 57.67 -22.28
CA LEU A 2 16.64 57.18 -20.93
C LEU A 2 15.17 57.12 -20.46
N LEU A 3 14.75 55.86 -20.28
CA LEU A 3 13.58 55.38 -19.53
C LEU A 3 13.66 55.74 -18.03
N GLN A 4 12.48 55.97 -17.44
CA GLN A 4 12.26 55.95 -15.99
C GLN A 4 12.47 54.54 -15.44
N GLY A 5 13.37 54.43 -14.45
CA GLY A 5 13.66 53.19 -13.73
C GLY A 5 12.64 52.92 -12.64
N ALA A 6 11.79 51.91 -12.85
CA ALA A 6 11.01 51.29 -11.78
C ALA A 6 11.89 50.26 -11.06
N ARG A 7 12.40 50.63 -9.88
CA ARG A 7 12.97 49.69 -8.92
C ARG A 7 11.87 49.15 -8.02
N GLY A 8 11.89 47.84 -7.80
CA GLY A 8 11.29 47.23 -6.62
C GLY A 8 10.18 46.22 -6.94
N ARG A 9 10.55 44.93 -6.98
CA ARG A 9 10.52 44.06 -5.79
C ARG A 9 10.86 42.64 -6.21
N ALA A 10 11.85 42.08 -5.54
CA ALA A 10 12.09 40.65 -5.50
C ALA A 10 10.83 39.94 -4.98
N TRP A 11 10.41 38.89 -5.68
CA TRP A 11 9.68 37.78 -5.08
C TRP A 11 10.50 36.51 -5.29
N LEU A 12 10.73 35.88 -4.15
CA LEU A 12 11.47 34.66 -3.95
C LEU A 12 10.80 33.49 -4.67
N GLY A 13 11.65 32.62 -5.21
CA GLY A 13 11.50 31.17 -5.26
C GLY A 13 10.10 30.57 -5.32
N GLU A 14 9.76 30.06 -6.49
CA GLU A 14 9.32 28.67 -6.65
C GLU A 14 9.55 28.31 -8.11
N ALA A 15 10.71 27.69 -8.39
CA ALA A 15 10.86 26.97 -9.63
C ALA A 15 9.77 25.88 -9.64
N PRO A 16 8.98 25.73 -10.71
CA PRO A 16 7.98 24.67 -10.77
C PRO A 16 8.70 23.35 -10.54
N SER A 17 8.30 22.64 -9.47
CA SER A 17 8.79 21.29 -9.18
C SER A 17 8.72 20.49 -10.47
N SER A 18 9.87 19.98 -10.93
CA SER A 18 9.99 19.29 -12.20
C SER A 18 8.82 18.31 -12.38
N PRO A 19 8.13 18.29 -13.54
CA PRO A 19 7.19 17.22 -13.82
C PRO A 19 7.94 15.91 -13.65
N CYS A 20 7.52 15.10 -12.68
CA CYS A 20 8.11 13.80 -12.46
C CYS A 20 7.99 13.01 -13.76
N GLY A 21 9.13 12.82 -14.43
CA GLY A 21 9.21 12.05 -15.64
C GLY A 21 8.54 10.71 -15.40
N GLN A 22 7.60 10.34 -16.27
CA GLN A 22 6.96 9.04 -16.25
C GLN A 22 8.09 8.01 -16.29
N ALA A 23 8.37 7.40 -15.13
CA ALA A 23 9.34 6.33 -15.04
C ALA A 23 8.92 5.29 -16.08
N GLY A 24 9.80 5.00 -17.05
CA GLY A 24 9.55 3.99 -18.07
C GLY A 24 9.08 2.68 -17.43
N GLN A 25 8.34 1.87 -18.20
CA GLN A 25 7.72 0.64 -17.72
C GLN A 25 8.69 -0.17 -16.83
N LYS A 26 8.39 -0.24 -15.53
CA LYS A 26 9.18 -1.07 -14.61
C LYS A 26 9.01 -2.53 -15.05
N ARG A 27 10.12 -3.26 -15.14
CA ARG A 27 10.09 -4.69 -15.47
C ARG A 27 9.16 -5.41 -14.48
N PRO A 28 8.27 -6.29 -14.96
CA PRO A 28 7.38 -7.03 -14.09
C PRO A 28 8.18 -7.93 -13.14
N LEU A 29 7.64 -8.15 -11.94
CA LEU A 29 8.24 -9.05 -10.97
C LEU A 29 8.13 -10.49 -11.48
N LEU A 30 9.25 -11.21 -11.50
CA LEU A 30 9.24 -12.63 -11.79
C LEU A 30 8.76 -13.42 -10.56
N PRO A 31 8.07 -14.58 -10.74
CA PRO A 31 7.63 -15.43 -9.63
C PRO A 31 8.77 -15.82 -8.67
N LYS A 32 9.99 -16.02 -9.20
CA LYS A 32 11.20 -16.29 -8.40
C LYS A 32 11.52 -15.19 -7.37
N HIS A 33 11.23 -13.93 -7.69
CA HIS A 33 11.47 -12.80 -6.78
C HIS A 33 10.39 -12.73 -5.70
N VAL A 34 9.14 -13.07 -6.03
CA VAL A 34 8.05 -13.13 -5.05
C VAL A 34 8.34 -14.24 -4.04
N TRP A 35 8.78 -15.40 -4.52
CA TRP A 35 9.14 -16.52 -3.66
C TRP A 35 10.34 -16.19 -2.77
N SER A 36 11.41 -15.57 -3.31
CA SER A 36 12.57 -15.21 -2.50
C SER A 36 12.25 -14.19 -1.41
N ILE A 37 11.34 -13.25 -1.67
CA ILE A 37 10.86 -12.31 -0.64
C ILE A 37 10.05 -13.05 0.43
N ARG A 38 9.12 -13.94 0.03
CA ARG A 38 8.30 -14.72 0.96
C ARG A 38 9.17 -15.53 1.92
N VAL A 39 10.15 -16.27 1.40
CA VAL A 39 11.07 -17.09 2.21
C VAL A 39 11.87 -16.23 3.20
N ARG A 40 12.35 -15.05 2.77
CA ARG A 40 13.06 -14.13 3.67
C ARG A 40 12.19 -13.62 4.80
N LEU A 41 10.91 -13.34 4.54
CA LEU A 41 9.95 -12.89 5.55
C LEU A 41 9.59 -14.02 6.53
N GLU A 42 9.45 -15.25 6.03
CA GLU A 42 9.24 -16.44 6.86
C GLU A 42 10.43 -16.71 7.79
N MET A 43 11.66 -16.59 7.28
CA MET A 43 12.89 -16.74 8.08
C MET A 43 13.05 -15.66 9.15
N ALA A 44 12.57 -14.44 8.88
CA ALA A 44 12.61 -13.34 9.83
C ALA A 44 11.50 -13.42 10.92
N ASP A 45 10.59 -14.40 10.83
CA ASP A 45 9.38 -14.52 11.67
C ASP A 45 8.53 -13.24 11.75
N ASN A 46 8.64 -12.37 10.72
CA ASN A 46 7.87 -11.13 10.63
C ASN A 46 6.47 -11.42 10.09
N ARG A 47 5.61 -11.95 10.96
CA ARG A 47 4.22 -12.34 10.62
C ARG A 47 3.38 -11.17 10.07
N ARG A 48 3.67 -9.94 10.50
CA ARG A 48 3.01 -8.73 10.01
C ARG A 48 3.30 -8.47 8.54
N ASP A 49 4.57 -8.46 8.19
CA ASP A 49 5.03 -8.15 6.83
C ASP A 49 4.66 -9.29 5.88
N LEU A 50 4.70 -10.55 6.33
CA LEU A 50 4.26 -11.71 5.57
C LEU A 50 2.76 -11.62 5.21
N ALA A 51 1.90 -11.26 6.17
CA ALA A 51 0.48 -11.09 5.93
C ALA A 51 0.18 -9.93 4.98
N LEU A 52 0.85 -8.78 5.16
CA LEU A 52 0.73 -7.63 4.26
C LEU A 52 1.22 -7.94 2.84
N PHE A 53 2.33 -8.69 2.73
CA PHE A 53 2.87 -9.10 1.43
C PHE A 53 1.91 -10.02 0.69
N ASN A 54 1.38 -11.05 1.36
CA ASN A 54 0.42 -11.98 0.77
C ASN A 54 -0.87 -11.25 0.35
N MET A 55 -1.38 -10.33 1.19
CA MET A 55 -2.49 -9.43 0.87
C MET A 55 -2.21 -8.54 -0.36
N ALA A 56 -1.00 -8.01 -0.50
CA ALA A 56 -0.63 -7.14 -1.62
C ALA A 56 -0.66 -7.89 -2.96
N ILE A 57 -0.19 -9.14 -2.95
CA ILE A 57 -0.18 -10.01 -4.14
C ILE A 57 -1.60 -10.37 -4.57
N ASP A 58 -2.47 -10.75 -3.63
CA ASP A 58 -3.86 -11.14 -3.93
C ASP A 58 -4.73 -9.97 -4.38
N SER A 59 -4.59 -8.81 -3.73
CA SER A 59 -5.47 -7.66 -3.94
C SER A 59 -5.02 -6.72 -5.05
N LYS A 60 -3.73 -6.75 -5.41
CA LYS A 60 -3.09 -5.82 -6.35
C LYS A 60 -3.38 -4.34 -6.04
N LEU A 61 -3.54 -4.02 -4.76
CA LEU A 61 -3.81 -2.66 -4.29
C LEU A 61 -2.55 -1.79 -4.32
N ARG A 62 -2.75 -0.47 -4.33
CA ARG A 62 -1.63 0.47 -4.14
C ARG A 62 -1.13 0.38 -2.70
N GLY A 63 0.16 0.62 -2.49
CA GLY A 63 0.75 0.59 -1.14
C GLY A 63 0.00 1.48 -0.14
N CYS A 64 -0.44 2.67 -0.57
CA CYS A 64 -1.25 3.57 0.27
C CYS A 64 -2.62 3.00 0.66
N ASP A 65 -3.27 2.28 -0.25
CA ASP A 65 -4.57 1.65 0.01
C ASP A 65 -4.41 0.41 0.91
N LEU A 66 -3.29 -0.30 0.78
CA LEU A 66 -2.97 -1.48 1.59
C LEU A 66 -2.67 -1.13 3.05
N VAL A 67 -1.91 -0.06 3.32
CA VAL A 67 -1.61 0.37 4.70
C VAL A 67 -2.82 0.99 5.40
N CYS A 68 -3.77 1.54 4.65
CA CYS A 68 -5.01 2.11 5.16
C CYS A 68 -6.14 1.08 5.34
N LEU A 69 -5.89 -0.19 5.02
CA LEU A 69 -6.86 -1.26 5.07
C LEU A 69 -7.30 -1.54 6.52
N LYS A 70 -8.62 -1.63 6.75
CA LYS A 70 -9.15 -1.86 8.09
C LYS A 70 -9.47 -3.33 8.32
N VAL A 71 -9.37 -3.76 9.57
CA VAL A 71 -9.76 -5.11 10.02
C VAL A 71 -11.18 -5.46 9.56
N ARG A 72 -12.13 -4.52 9.68
CA ARG A 72 -13.54 -4.69 9.31
C ARG A 72 -13.76 -5.02 7.82
N ASP A 73 -12.82 -4.63 6.97
CA ASP A 73 -12.91 -4.86 5.54
C ASP A 73 -12.59 -6.33 5.22
N VAL A 74 -11.67 -6.92 5.98
CA VAL A 74 -11.14 -8.28 5.79
C VAL A 74 -11.81 -9.33 6.68
N PHE A 75 -12.25 -8.96 7.88
CA PHE A 75 -12.87 -9.86 8.86
C PHE A 75 -14.38 -9.62 8.97
N ALA A 76 -15.15 -10.71 9.06
CA ALA A 76 -16.57 -10.69 9.41
C ALA A 76 -16.91 -11.91 10.28
N ALA A 77 -17.75 -11.71 11.29
CA ALA A 77 -18.26 -12.78 12.15
C ALA A 77 -17.17 -13.73 12.72
N GLY A 78 -16.01 -13.18 13.10
CA GLY A 78 -14.89 -13.94 13.67
C GLY A 78 -14.07 -14.75 12.66
N ARG A 79 -14.32 -14.60 11.35
CA ARG A 79 -13.56 -15.29 10.28
C ARG A 79 -13.06 -14.30 9.23
N VAL A 80 -12.00 -14.68 8.52
CA VAL A 80 -11.52 -13.93 7.34
C VAL A 80 -12.56 -14.12 6.22
N LYS A 81 -12.97 -13.02 5.58
CA LYS A 81 -13.86 -13.08 4.41
C LYS A 81 -13.15 -13.78 3.26
N GLU A 82 -13.90 -14.55 2.49
CA GLU A 82 -13.38 -15.13 1.24
C GLU A 82 -13.17 -14.04 0.17
N ARG A 83 -14.04 -13.04 0.17
CA ARG A 83 -14.05 -11.95 -0.81
C ARG A 83 -14.22 -10.62 -0.11
N THR A 84 -13.38 -9.65 -0.46
CA THR A 84 -13.45 -8.30 0.11
C THR A 84 -13.47 -7.25 -1.00
N SER A 85 -13.95 -6.07 -0.68
CA SER A 85 -14.03 -4.92 -1.58
C SER A 85 -13.44 -3.70 -0.91
N VAL A 86 -12.45 -3.09 -1.56
CA VAL A 86 -11.76 -1.90 -1.05
C VAL A 86 -11.87 -0.79 -2.09
N THR A 87 -12.28 0.40 -1.65
CA THR A 87 -12.33 1.59 -2.50
C THR A 87 -10.94 2.19 -2.64
N GLN A 88 -10.43 2.28 -3.86
CA GLN A 88 -9.13 2.89 -4.12
C GLN A 88 -9.18 4.41 -3.93
N SER A 89 -8.25 4.96 -3.15
CA SER A 89 -8.18 6.40 -2.87
C SER A 89 -8.00 7.27 -4.12
N LYS A 90 -7.18 6.82 -5.08
CA LYS A 90 -6.86 7.59 -6.29
C LYS A 90 -7.99 7.64 -7.32
N THR A 91 -8.71 6.53 -7.49
CA THR A 91 -9.73 6.38 -8.53
C THR A 91 -11.15 6.44 -8.00
N GLY A 92 -11.34 6.34 -6.67
CA GLY A 92 -12.65 6.28 -6.03
C GLY A 92 -13.45 5.02 -6.37
N LYS A 93 -12.86 4.04 -7.07
CA LYS A 93 -13.55 2.84 -7.55
C LYS A 93 -13.39 1.69 -6.56
N PRO A 94 -14.46 0.95 -6.24
CA PRO A 94 -14.35 -0.26 -5.45
C PRO A 94 -13.66 -1.36 -6.28
N VAL A 95 -12.64 -1.98 -5.70
CA VAL A 95 -11.96 -3.16 -6.25
C VAL A 95 -12.32 -4.35 -5.37
N ARG A 96 -12.94 -5.36 -5.99
CA ARG A 96 -13.26 -6.62 -5.34
C ARG A 96 -12.18 -7.63 -5.65
N PHE A 97 -11.65 -8.28 -4.62
CA PHE A 97 -10.65 -9.32 -4.75
C PHE A 97 -10.94 -10.50 -3.83
N GLU A 98 -10.36 -11.64 -4.18
CA GLU A 98 -10.45 -12.90 -3.44
C GLU A 98 -9.23 -13.05 -2.56
N ILE A 99 -9.44 -13.54 -1.35
CA ILE A 99 -8.37 -13.78 -0.38
C ILE A 99 -8.00 -15.26 -0.48
N THR A 100 -6.76 -15.57 -0.84
CA THR A 100 -6.30 -16.95 -0.95
C THR A 100 -6.19 -17.62 0.43
N GLU A 101 -6.21 -18.96 0.45
CA GLU A 101 -6.05 -19.72 1.70
C GLU A 101 -4.73 -19.40 2.41
N THR A 102 -3.65 -19.19 1.65
CA THR A 102 -2.35 -18.82 2.22
C THR A 102 -2.39 -17.49 2.96
N THR A 103 -3.12 -16.51 2.42
CA THR A 103 -3.32 -15.21 3.06
C THR A 103 -4.22 -15.35 4.29
N ARG A 104 -5.25 -16.21 4.25
CA ARG A 104 -6.09 -16.49 5.43
C ARG A 104 -5.28 -17.06 6.58
N GLN A 105 -4.41 -18.04 6.32
CA GLN A 105 -3.52 -18.61 7.33
C GLN A 105 -2.57 -17.55 7.91
N SER A 106 -2.01 -16.70 7.05
CA SER A 106 -1.13 -15.59 7.47
C SER A 106 -1.88 -14.57 8.35
N LEU A 107 -3.12 -14.25 8.01
CA LEU A 107 -4.00 -13.33 8.76
C LEU A 107 -4.52 -13.94 10.07
N VAL A 108 -4.68 -15.26 10.15
CA VAL A 108 -4.98 -15.94 11.42
C VAL A 108 -3.75 -15.95 12.32
N SER A 109 -2.56 -16.22 11.75
CA SER A 109 -1.28 -16.28 12.47
C SER A 109 -0.90 -14.95 13.13
N ILE A 110 -1.23 -13.81 12.52
CA ILE A 110 -0.98 -12.48 13.11
C ILE A 110 -1.90 -12.19 14.32
N GLY A 111 -2.92 -13.02 14.57
CA GLY A 111 -3.80 -12.89 15.73
C GLY A 111 -4.72 -11.68 15.67
N ILE A 112 -5.62 -11.62 14.68
CA ILE A 112 -6.65 -10.57 14.62
C ILE A 112 -7.81 -10.96 15.54
N GLN A 113 -7.52 -11.09 16.83
CA GLN A 113 -8.51 -11.16 17.89
C GLN A 113 -8.82 -9.72 18.29
N THR A 114 -9.86 -9.15 17.68
CA THR A 114 -10.48 -7.87 18.11
C THR A 114 -9.48 -6.75 18.43
N GLY A 115 -8.68 -6.35 17.46
CA GLY A 115 -7.77 -5.20 17.54
C GLY A 115 -7.32 -4.73 16.15
N PRO A 116 -6.87 -3.47 15.97
CA PRO A 116 -6.44 -2.97 14.67
C PRO A 116 -5.30 -3.82 14.07
N LEU A 117 -5.33 -4.04 12.74
CA LEU A 117 -4.27 -4.74 11.97
C LEU A 117 -2.87 -4.17 12.23
N ILE A 118 -2.84 -2.89 12.59
CA ILE A 118 -1.67 -2.15 13.02
C ILE A 118 -1.81 -2.02 14.54
N GLY A 119 -1.11 -2.89 15.28
CA GLY A 119 -0.95 -2.69 16.72
C GLY A 119 -0.24 -1.36 16.95
N VAL A 120 -0.99 -0.32 17.29
CA VAL A 120 -0.46 0.77 18.12
C VAL A 120 -0.71 0.31 19.56
N GLN A 121 0.29 -0.33 20.15
CA GLN A 121 0.38 -0.45 21.60
C GLN A 121 0.47 0.99 22.13
N LYS A 122 -0.50 1.43 22.93
CA LYS A 122 -0.26 2.45 23.95
C LYS A 122 -0.14 1.74 25.29
#